data_AF-A0A8T5BCD8-F1
#
_entry.id   AF-A0A8T5BCD8-F1
#
_cell.length_a   1.000
_cell.length_b   1.000
_cell.length_c   1.000
_cell.angle_alpha   90.00
_cell.angle_beta   90.00
_cell.angle_gamma   90.00
#
_symmetry.space_group_name_H-M   'P 1'
#
loop_
_entity.id
_entity.type
_entity.pdbx_description
1 polymer ?
#
loop_
_entity_poly.entity_id
_entity_poly.type
_entity_poly.pdbx_seq_one_letter_code
_entity_poly.pdbx_strand_id
1 'polypeptide(L)' 'MANIQRETAEIIAGALLLTSSFLISFFMVIGILEKSIILSIFALSSSFAGLTTGFHGIYGLVISRRKRK' A
#
# COMPACT_ATOMS: atom_id res chain seq x y z
N MET A 1 -16.58 16.57 6.14
CA MET A 1 -15.10 16.67 6.04
C MET A 1 -14.40 15.38 6.49
N ALA A 2 -14.91 14.63 7.47
CA ALA A 2 -14.30 13.39 7.99
C ALA A 2 -14.00 12.30 6.94
N ASN A 3 -14.85 12.10 5.92
CA ASN A 3 -14.62 11.03 4.92
C ASN A 3 -13.34 11.24 4.09
N ILE A 4 -13.02 12.48 3.73
CA ILE A 4 -11.83 12.77 2.91
C ILE A 4 -10.54 12.50 3.70
N GLN A 5 -10.53 12.80 5.01
CA GLN A 5 -9.37 12.48 5.86
C GLN A 5 -9.15 10.97 5.96
N ARG A 6 -10.22 10.17 6.04
CA ARG A 6 -10.14 8.71 6.07
C ARG A 6 -9.63 8.13 4.76
N GLU A 7 -10.17 8.58 3.63
CA GLU A 7 -9.71 8.19 2.28
C GLU A 7 -8.21 8.52 2.09
N THR A 8 -7.77 9.69 2.56
CA THR A 8 -6.37 10.11 2.50
C THR A 8 -5.48 9.23 3.39
N ALA A 9 -5.95 8.87 4.59
CA ALA A 9 -5.21 7.97 5.48
C ALA A 9 -5.05 6.57 4.88
N GLU A 10 -6.07 6.06 4.18
CA GLU A 10 -6.00 4.76 3.47
C GLU A 10 -4.99 4.80 2.32
N ILE A 11 -4.93 5.91 1.57
CA ILE A 11 -3.92 6.10 0.51
C ILE A 11 -2.51 6.11 1.11
N ILE A 12 -2.29 6.85 2.21
CA ILE A 12 -0.98 6.93 2.87
C ILE A 12 -0.58 5.55 3.43
N ALA A 13 -1.50 4.85 4.09
CA ALA A 13 -1.24 3.51 4.61
C ALA A 13 -0.90 2.52 3.49
N GLY A 14 -1.63 2.58 2.37
CA GLY A 14 -1.36 1.78 1.19
C GLY A 14 0.03 2.07 0.59
N ALA A 15 0.40 3.35 0.48
CA ALA A 15 1.71 3.77 0.00
C ALA A 15 2.85 3.27 0.91
N LEU A 16 2.70 3.38 2.24
CA LEU A 16 3.70 2.90 3.19
C LEU A 16 3.92 1.39 3.11
N LEU A 17 2.83 0.61 2.97
CA LEU A 17 2.91 -0.84 2.80
C LEU A 17 3.60 -1.22 1.48
N LEU A 18 3.31 -0.50 0.40
CA LEU A 18 3.95 -0.70 -0.89
C LEU A 18 5.44 -0.36 -0.87
N THR A 19 5.82 0.79 -0.31
CA THR A 19 7.22 1.19 -0.23
C THR A 19 8.00 0.23 0.67
N SER A 20 7.45 -0.17 1.82
CA SER A 20 8.12 -1.08 2.73
C SER A 20 8.32 -2.48 2.12
N SER A 21 7.29 -3.02 1.47
CA SER A 21 7.39 -4.33 0.79
C SER A 21 8.34 -4.30 -0.41
N PHE A 22 8.37 -3.19 -1.16
CA PHE A 22 9.35 -2.96 -2.21
C PHE A 22 10.78 -2.95 -1.65
N LEU A 23 11.04 -2.21 -0.56
CA LEU A 23 12.36 -2.15 0.06
C LEU A 23 12.82 -3.52 0.58
N ILE A 24 11.92 -4.29 1.22
CA ILE A 24 12.23 -5.66 1.66
C ILE A 24 12.62 -6.53 0.46
N SER A 25 11.83 -6.48 -0.62
CA SER A 25 12.11 -7.22 -1.86
C SER A 25 13.43 -6.78 -2.49
N PHE A 26 13.70 -5.47 -2.51
CA PHE A 26 14.93 -4.91 -3.06
C PHE A 26 16.16 -5.35 -2.25
N PHE A 27 16.11 -5.30 -0.92
CA PHE A 27 17.20 -5.75 -0.05
C PHE A 27 17.51 -7.25 -0.20
N MET A 28 16.51 -8.08 -0.46
CA MET A 28 16.72 -9.50 -0.81
C MET A 28 17.41 -9.68 -2.17
N VAL A 29 17.15 -8.79 -3.13
CA VAL A 29 17.78 -8.83 -4.47
C VAL A 29 19.25 -8.41 -4.41
N ILE A 30 19.57 -7.33 -3.69
CA ILE A 30 20.95 -6.83 -3.56
C ILE A 30 21.79 -7.57 -2.51
N GLY A 31 21.22 -8.58 -1.84
CA GLY A 31 21.94 -9.45 -0.91
C GLY A 31 22.21 -8.84 0.47
N ILE A 32 21.55 -7.74 0.82
CA ILE A 32 21.59 -7.18 2.20
C ILE A 32 20.76 -8.06 3.15
N LEU A 33 19.68 -8.64 2.64
CA LEU A 33 18.79 -9.53 3.38
C LEU A 33 18.85 -10.94 2.79
N GLU A 34 18.91 -11.96 3.65
CA GLU A 34 18.83 -13.35 3.18
C GLU A 34 17.50 -13.63 2.48
N LYS A 35 17.59 -14.36 1.38
CA LYS A 35 16.43 -14.77 0.59
C LYS A 35 15.69 -15.86 1.35
N SER A 36 14.50 -15.55 1.84
CA SER A 36 13.63 -16.52 2.50
C SER A 36 12.25 -16.54 1.86
N ILE A 37 11.69 -17.75 1.72
CA ILE A 37 10.34 -17.95 1.16
C ILE A 37 9.30 -17.22 2.01
N ILE A 38 9.44 -17.29 3.34
CA ILE A 38 8.55 -16.63 4.29
C ILE A 38 8.56 -15.12 4.06
N LEU A 39 9.75 -14.52 3.93
CA LEU A 39 9.90 -13.09 3.74
C LEU A 39 9.40 -12.63 2.37
N SER A 40 9.55 -13.47 1.36
CA SER A 40 9.02 -13.22 0.01
C SER A 40 7.49 -13.23 0.00
N ILE A 41 6.87 -14.21 0.68
CA ILE A 41 5.40 -14.28 0.83
C ILE A 41 4.90 -13.09 1.63
N PHE A 42 5.60 -12.69 2.70
CA PHE A 42 5.26 -11.52 3.49
C PHE A 42 5.32 -10.25 2.65
N ALA A 43 6.43 -10.00 1.94
CA ALA A 43 6.59 -8.83 1.08
C ALA A 43 5.49 -8.79 0.00
N LEU A 44 5.20 -9.92 -0.65
CA LEU A 44 4.12 -10.01 -1.64
C LEU A 44 2.75 -9.68 -1.03
N SER A 45 2.43 -10.29 0.11
CA SER A 45 1.14 -10.11 0.79
C SER A 45 0.97 -8.66 1.26
N SER A 46 2.02 -8.06 1.83
CA SER A 46 2.04 -6.64 2.23
C SER A 46 1.91 -5.71 1.04
N SER A 47 2.56 -6.01 -0.09
CA SER A 47 2.42 -5.24 -1.32
C SER A 47 0.99 -5.32 -1.87
N PHE A 48 0.39 -6.50 -1.89
CA PHE A 48 -0.99 -6.70 -2.33
C PHE A 48 -2.01 -5.99 -1.42
N ALA A 49 -1.81 -6.05 -0.10
CA ALA A 49 -2.60 -5.29 0.85
C ALA A 49 -2.45 -3.78 0.63
N GLY A 50 -1.21 -3.29 0.46
CA GLY A 50 -0.93 -1.89 0.18
C GLY A 50 -1.59 -1.37 -1.10
N LEU A 51 -1.53 -2.15 -2.19
CA LEU A 51 -2.24 -1.86 -3.45
C LEU A 51 -3.76 -1.82 -3.25
N THR A 52 -4.31 -2.82 -2.58
CA THR A 52 -5.76 -2.92 -2.36
C THR A 52 -6.26 -1.74 -1.53
N THR A 53 -5.62 -1.43 -0.41
CA THR A 53 -5.97 -0.29 0.45
C THR A 53 -5.75 1.05 -0.25
N GLY A 54 -4.65 1.20 -0.99
CA GLY A 54 -4.36 2.41 -1.75
C GLY A 54 -5.40 2.68 -2.84
N PHE A 55 -5.76 1.66 -3.64
CA PHE A 55 -6.81 1.79 -4.63
C PHE A 55 -8.18 2.01 -4.01
N HIS A 56 -8.48 1.39 -2.86
CA HIS A 56 -9.72 1.64 -2.14
C HIS A 56 -9.85 3.12 -1.73
N GLY A 57 -8.79 3.69 -1.14
CA GLY A 57 -8.77 5.10 -0.75
C GLY A 57 -8.88 6.05 -1.95
N ILE A 58 -8.18 5.77 -3.06
CA ILE A 58 -8.30 6.54 -4.31
C ILE A 58 -9.73 6.49 -4.84
N TYR A 59 -10.33 5.29 -4.90
CA TYR A 59 -11.68 5.09 -5.41
C TYR A 59 -12.73 5.82 -4.54
N GLY A 60 -12.59 5.74 -3.22
CA GLY A 60 -13.40 6.50 -2.26
C GLY A 60 -13.31 8.00 -2.53
N LEU A 61 -12.10 8.53 -2.68
CA LEU A 61 -11.85 9.94 -2.94
C LEU A 61 -12.45 10.42 -4.29
N VAL A 62 -12.34 9.62 -5.35
CA VAL A 62 -12.96 9.93 -6.65
C VAL A 62 -14.49 9.98 -6.54
N ILE A 63 -15.11 9.02 -5.87
CA ILE A 63 -16.57 9.00 -5.65
C ILE A 63 -17.02 10.19 -4.80
N SER A 64 -16.31 10.46 -3.71
CA SER A 64 -16.60 11.55 -2.77
C SER A 64 -16.55 12.91 -3.49
N ARG A 65 -15.58 13.09 -4.40
CA ARG A 65 -15.50 14.27 -5.26
C ARG A 65 -16.63 14.35 -6.29
N ARG A 66 -17.04 13.23 -6.89
CA ARG A 66 -18.19 13.20 -7.83
C ARG A 66 -19.49 13.57 -7.15
N LYS A 67 -19.75 13.12 -5.92
CA LYS A 67 -20.97 13.44 -5.17
C LYS A 67 -21.05 14.90 -4.67
N ARG A 68 -19.93 15.64 -4.68
CA ARG A 68 -19.90 17.06 -4.30
C ARG A 68 -20.08 18.03 -5.48
N LYS A 69 -20.01 17.54 -6.71
CA LYS A 69 -20.39 18.28 -7.92
C LYS A 69 -21.87 18.07 -8.20
#